data_AF-A0A1F3RJA6-F1
#
_entry.id   AF-A0A1F3RJA6-F1
#
_cell.length_a   1.000
_cell.length_b   1.000
_cell.length_c   1.000
_cell.angle_alpha   90.00
_cell.angle_beta   90.00
_cell.angle_gamma   90.00
#
_symmetry.space_group_name_H-M   'P 1'
#
loop_
_entity.id
_entity.type
_entity.pdbx_description
1 polymer ?
#
loop_
_entity_poly.entity_id
_entity_poly.type
_entity_poly.pdbx_seq_one_letter_code
_entity_poly.pdbx_strand_id
1 'polypeptide(L)'
;MKKCVWCKQTESEVKFDKQAHTIPKSLGGKNICINVCDLCNEYFGNHDNRLPPIETVIKETFNITRTRFLMNEQNIGKNKPLTKFSSIYFKVNLNQNKPSLSIKQQYGYDREFQKKIGRQIKRGIYKMFLEETERQKKNGHDIKFDFIRDFARYNESDYPVFYFERKYGIIAISMDWVKSPSLFLSGDYKMKYLIKHSNFEEFEFLGHVFSIPTSKDWNLYWDDYLIQTSLAKKNHFKSIKLINHFNDIDLALSILND
;
A
#
# COMPACT_ATOMS: atom_id res chain seq x y z
N MET A 1 18.57 5.48 -21.75
CA MET A 1 18.65 6.55 -20.77
C MET A 1 17.56 6.40 -19.73
N LYS A 2 17.91 6.13 -18.47
CA LYS A 2 16.96 6.10 -17.36
C LYS A 2 16.52 7.52 -16.98
N LYS A 3 15.27 7.65 -16.57
CA LYS A 3 14.69 8.88 -16.01
C LYS A 3 13.98 8.51 -14.72
N CYS A 4 14.18 9.27 -13.66
CA CYS A 4 13.54 8.99 -12.38
C CYS A 4 12.05 9.35 -12.45
N VAL A 5 11.18 8.41 -12.08
CA VAL A 5 9.73 8.60 -12.04
C VAL A 5 9.34 9.64 -10.98
N TRP A 6 10.19 9.87 -9.98
CA TRP A 6 9.93 10.79 -8.86
C TRP A 6 10.48 12.20 -9.12
N CYS A 7 11.80 12.35 -9.28
CA CYS A 7 12.42 13.67 -9.45
C CYS A 7 12.57 14.11 -10.92
N LYS A 8 12.19 13.26 -11.89
CA LYS A 8 12.32 13.50 -13.34
C LYS A 8 13.76 13.70 -13.86
N GLN A 9 14.77 13.68 -12.99
CA GLN A 9 16.17 13.73 -13.37
C GLN A 9 16.59 12.46 -14.12
N THR A 10 17.58 12.62 -15.00
CA THR A 10 18.11 11.56 -15.87
C THR A 10 19.40 10.96 -15.31
N GLU A 11 19.89 9.89 -15.94
CA GLU A 11 21.14 9.22 -15.54
C GLU A 11 22.40 10.09 -15.64
N SER A 12 22.33 11.23 -16.35
CA SER A 12 23.42 12.23 -16.34
C SER A 12 23.44 13.10 -15.09
N GLU A 13 22.34 13.17 -14.34
CA GLU A 13 22.16 14.03 -13.17
C GLU A 13 22.17 13.23 -11.85
N VAL A 14 21.69 11.98 -11.87
CA VAL A 14 21.55 11.12 -10.69
C VAL A 14 21.88 9.66 -10.96
N LYS A 15 22.27 8.95 -9.90
CA LYS A 15 22.62 7.53 -9.96
C LYS A 15 21.39 6.61 -9.86
N PHE A 16 21.50 5.44 -10.47
CA PHE A 16 20.48 4.37 -10.49
C PHE A 16 21.13 3.02 -10.17
N ASP A 17 22.06 3.01 -9.22
CA ASP A 17 22.88 1.84 -8.88
C ASP A 17 22.12 0.90 -7.92
N LYS A 18 21.18 1.44 -7.13
CA LYS A 18 20.41 0.69 -6.14
C LYS A 18 19.11 0.15 -6.71
N GLN A 19 18.74 -1.05 -6.27
CA GLN A 19 17.46 -1.65 -6.62
C GLN A 19 16.32 -1.02 -5.83
N ALA A 20 15.47 -0.24 -6.50
CA ALA A 20 14.24 0.30 -5.93
C ALA A 20 13.10 -0.72 -6.04
N HIS A 21 12.73 -1.32 -4.92
CA HIS A 21 11.62 -2.27 -4.88
C HIS A 21 10.29 -1.51 -4.84
N THR A 22 9.36 -1.90 -5.70
CA THR A 22 8.03 -1.26 -5.74
C THR A 22 7.24 -1.50 -4.46
N ILE A 23 7.35 -2.73 -3.94
CA ILE A 23 6.86 -3.18 -2.64
C ILE A 23 8.08 -3.54 -1.79
N PRO A 24 8.15 -3.14 -0.51
CA PRO A 24 9.33 -3.39 0.31
C PRO A 24 9.78 -4.85 0.28
N LYS A 25 11.08 -5.09 0.06
CA LYS A 25 11.67 -6.43 0.03
C LYS A 25 11.43 -7.20 1.34
N SER A 26 11.40 -6.49 2.46
CA SER A 26 11.07 -7.02 3.79
C SER A 26 9.64 -7.53 3.92
N LEU A 27 8.72 -7.09 3.05
CA LEU A 27 7.36 -7.62 2.91
C LEU A 27 7.30 -8.79 1.90
N GLY A 28 8.44 -9.20 1.33
CA GLY A 28 8.51 -10.24 0.29
C GLY A 28 8.37 -9.72 -1.14
N GLY A 29 8.32 -8.40 -1.34
CA GLY A 29 8.30 -7.79 -2.68
C GLY A 29 9.53 -8.17 -3.50
N LYS A 30 9.32 -8.54 -4.77
CA LYS A 30 10.38 -8.94 -5.71
C LYS A 30 10.52 -8.01 -6.91
N ASN A 31 9.49 -7.21 -7.19
CA ASN A 31 9.47 -6.33 -8.35
C ASN A 31 10.33 -5.09 -8.11
N ILE A 32 11.05 -4.68 -9.15
CA ILE A 32 11.94 -3.52 -9.14
C ILE A 32 11.42 -2.50 -10.15
N CYS A 33 11.38 -1.23 -9.77
CA CYS A 33 11.21 -0.12 -10.70
C CYS A 33 12.59 0.43 -11.07
N ILE A 34 13.05 0.18 -12.29
CA ILE A 34 14.37 0.60 -12.77
C ILE A 34 14.48 2.13 -12.96
N ASN A 35 13.34 2.82 -12.99
CA ASN A 35 13.22 4.25 -13.20
C ASN A 35 13.07 5.00 -11.87
N VAL A 36 13.75 4.56 -10.81
CA VAL A 36 13.85 5.28 -9.53
C VAL A 36 15.33 5.48 -9.23
N CYS A 37 15.75 6.73 -9.09
CA CYS A 37 17.14 7.05 -8.74
C CYS A 37 17.43 6.77 -7.26
N ASP A 38 18.71 6.64 -6.94
CA ASP A 38 19.17 6.26 -5.60
C ASP A 38 18.70 7.25 -4.52
N LEU A 39 18.73 8.56 -4.82
CA LEU A 39 18.27 9.61 -3.90
C LEU A 39 16.77 9.48 -3.58
N CYS A 40 15.94 9.16 -4.58
CA CYS A 40 14.52 8.97 -4.35
C CYS A 40 14.23 7.63 -3.66
N ASN A 41 14.97 6.58 -4.00
CA ASN A 41 14.88 5.29 -3.32
C ASN A 41 15.20 5.43 -1.82
N GLU A 42 16.30 6.10 -1.49
CA GLU A 42 16.71 6.39 -0.12
C GLU A 42 15.69 7.25 0.62
N TYR A 43 15.09 8.24 -0.04
CA TYR A 43 14.09 9.10 0.57
C TYR A 43 12.93 8.32 1.19
N PHE A 44 12.44 7.27 0.51
CA PHE A 44 11.32 6.48 1.04
C PHE A 44 11.74 5.55 2.19
N GLY A 45 13.02 5.15 2.26
CA GLY A 45 13.55 4.22 3.25
C GLY A 45 14.21 4.86 4.47
N ASN A 46 14.66 6.12 4.38
CA ASN A 46 15.40 6.80 5.42
C ASN A 46 14.49 7.46 6.47
N HIS A 47 15.04 7.61 7.67
CA HIS A 47 14.38 8.34 8.75
C HIS A 47 14.50 9.84 8.50
N ASP A 48 13.37 10.53 8.57
CA ASP A 48 13.33 11.96 8.78
C ASP A 48 13.22 12.17 10.30
N ASN A 49 13.94 13.13 10.87
CA ASN A 49 13.96 13.43 12.30
C ASN A 49 12.56 13.65 12.92
N ARG A 50 11.52 13.87 12.10
CA ARG A 50 10.15 14.11 12.55
C ARG A 50 9.13 13.06 12.11
N LEU A 51 9.49 12.19 11.17
CA LEU A 51 8.55 11.29 10.51
C LEU A 51 9.15 9.89 10.32
N PRO A 52 8.39 8.82 10.59
CA PRO A 52 8.86 7.48 10.31
C PRO A 52 9.01 7.25 8.80
N PRO A 53 9.97 6.40 8.36
CA PRO A 53 10.18 6.11 6.95
C PRO A 53 8.94 5.51 6.30
N ILE A 54 8.63 5.94 5.07
CA ILE A 54 7.45 5.48 4.30
C ILE A 54 7.49 3.96 4.12
N GLU A 55 8.63 3.41 3.69
CA GLU A 55 8.75 1.97 3.47
C GLU A 55 8.57 1.17 4.77
N THR A 56 9.06 1.71 5.89
CA THR A 56 8.88 1.07 7.20
C THR A 56 7.40 1.06 7.57
N VAL A 57 6.68 2.16 7.39
CA VAL A 57 5.24 2.22 7.67
C VAL A 57 4.48 1.22 6.80
N ILE A 58 4.72 1.19 5.48
CA ILE A 58 4.06 0.24 4.57
C ILE A 58 4.34 -1.22 4.95
N LYS A 59 5.60 -1.54 5.25
CA LYS A 59 5.97 -2.87 5.73
C LYS A 59 5.18 -3.21 7.00
N GLU A 60 5.19 -2.34 8.01
CA GLU A 60 4.51 -2.61 9.29
C GLU A 60 3.00 -2.76 9.13
N THR A 61 2.38 -1.96 8.25
CA THR A 61 0.95 -2.05 7.90
C THR A 61 0.60 -3.44 7.38
N PHE A 62 1.26 -3.89 6.32
CA PHE A 62 0.82 -5.09 5.61
C PHE A 62 1.48 -6.39 6.07
N ASN A 63 2.54 -6.31 6.88
CA ASN A 63 3.18 -7.51 7.41
C ASN A 63 2.29 -8.23 8.44
N ILE A 64 1.36 -7.53 9.10
CA ILE A 64 0.35 -8.13 9.98
C ILE A 64 -0.53 -9.09 9.15
N THR A 65 -1.15 -8.57 8.09
CA THR A 65 -1.99 -9.33 7.17
C THR A 65 -1.23 -10.49 6.54
N ARG A 66 -0.02 -10.22 6.04
CA ARG A 66 0.82 -11.24 5.43
C ARG A 66 1.17 -12.35 6.41
N THR A 67 1.52 -12.00 7.64
CA THR A 67 1.80 -12.99 8.70
C THR A 67 0.57 -13.84 8.97
N ARG A 68 -0.62 -13.24 9.06
CA ARG A 68 -1.87 -13.95 9.28
C ARG A 68 -2.11 -15.03 8.22
N PHE A 69 -1.93 -14.72 6.94
CA PHE A 69 -2.05 -15.72 5.87
C PHE A 69 -0.98 -16.81 5.93
N LEU A 70 0.22 -16.50 6.44
CA LEU A 70 1.34 -17.44 6.52
C LEU A 70 1.41 -18.22 7.84
N MET A 71 0.46 -18.05 8.78
CA MET A 71 0.57 -18.65 10.12
C MET A 71 0.64 -20.17 10.12
N ASN A 72 -0.04 -20.81 9.17
CA ASN A 72 -0.04 -22.26 9.03
C ASN A 72 1.07 -22.77 8.09
N GLU A 73 1.88 -21.87 7.52
CA GLU A 73 3.00 -22.22 6.66
C GLU A 73 4.26 -22.46 7.49
N GLN A 74 4.83 -23.65 7.36
CA GLN A 74 6.11 -23.96 8.01
C GLN A 74 7.30 -23.29 7.27
N ASN A 75 7.15 -22.95 5.99
CA ASN A 75 8.26 -22.48 5.14
C ASN A 75 7.83 -21.40 4.11
N ILE A 76 8.61 -20.30 4.00
CA ILE A 76 8.44 -19.25 2.95
C ILE A 76 9.23 -19.61 1.67
N GLY A 77 9.78 -20.82 1.55
CA GLY A 77 10.59 -21.28 0.43
C GLY A 77 11.34 -22.58 0.76
N LYS A 78 12.41 -22.92 0.02
CA LYS A 78 13.25 -24.07 0.36
C LYS A 78 13.91 -23.86 1.74
N ASN A 79 13.35 -24.48 2.78
CA ASN A 79 13.90 -24.59 4.14
C ASN A 79 14.17 -23.27 4.88
N LYS A 80 13.41 -22.19 4.60
CA LYS A 80 13.49 -20.95 5.39
C LYS A 80 12.31 -20.86 6.36
N PRO A 81 12.55 -20.96 7.69
CA PRO A 81 11.48 -20.85 8.67
C PRO A 81 10.85 -19.47 8.62
N LEU A 82 9.55 -19.40 8.91
CA LEU A 82 8.85 -18.13 9.08
C LEU A 82 9.51 -17.37 10.25
N THR A 83 10.15 -16.23 9.98
CA THR A 83 10.65 -15.37 11.07
C THR A 83 9.48 -14.94 11.93
N LYS A 84 9.60 -15.12 13.25
CA LYS A 84 8.57 -14.69 14.21
C LYS A 84 8.24 -13.22 13.98
N PHE A 85 6.97 -12.93 13.70
CA PHE A 85 6.52 -11.57 13.46
C PHE A 85 6.84 -10.69 14.67
N SER A 86 7.51 -9.58 14.41
CA SER A 86 7.66 -8.49 15.36
C SER A 86 7.24 -7.20 14.66
N SER A 87 6.48 -6.37 15.37
CA SER A 87 6.11 -5.05 14.89
C SER A 87 6.78 -3.98 15.73
N ILE A 88 7.14 -2.88 15.10
CA ILE A 88 7.59 -1.66 15.75
C ILE A 88 6.40 -1.04 16.51
N TYR A 89 5.25 -0.90 15.85
CA TYR A 89 4.12 -0.13 16.34
C TYR A 89 3.03 -0.96 17.04
N PHE A 90 2.93 -2.26 16.78
CA PHE A 90 1.81 -3.08 17.24
C PHE A 90 2.21 -4.17 18.24
N LYS A 91 1.31 -4.42 19.19
CA LYS A 91 1.21 -5.69 19.90
C LYS A 91 0.25 -6.57 19.12
N VAL A 92 0.76 -7.67 18.60
CA VAL A 92 0.03 -8.57 17.72
C VAL A 92 -0.04 -9.94 18.36
N ASN A 93 -1.26 -10.39 18.63
CA ASN A 93 -1.58 -11.76 18.95
C ASN A 93 -2.43 -12.30 17.81
N LEU A 94 -1.95 -13.30 17.10
CA LEU A 94 -2.71 -13.94 16.03
C LEU A 94 -3.17 -15.34 16.42
N ASN A 95 -3.18 -15.69 17.72
CA ASN A 95 -3.70 -16.96 18.19
C ASN A 95 -5.13 -17.16 17.67
N GLN A 96 -5.39 -18.33 17.07
CA GLN A 96 -6.65 -18.68 16.40
C GLN A 96 -7.87 -18.46 17.31
N ASN A 97 -7.71 -18.65 18.63
CA ASN A 97 -8.83 -18.53 19.58
C ASN A 97 -9.08 -17.10 20.10
N LYS A 98 -8.10 -16.19 19.99
CA LYS A 98 -8.25 -14.79 20.47
C LYS A 98 -7.26 -13.86 19.77
N PRO A 99 -7.44 -13.60 18.47
CA PRO A 99 -6.59 -12.65 17.77
C PRO A 99 -6.85 -11.25 18.33
N SER A 100 -5.77 -10.52 18.59
CA SER A 100 -5.83 -9.13 19.06
C SER A 100 -4.72 -8.31 18.42
N LEU A 101 -5.10 -7.18 17.84
CA LEU A 101 -4.19 -6.16 17.32
C LEU A 101 -4.39 -4.90 18.15
N SER A 102 -3.33 -4.41 18.78
CA SER A 102 -3.37 -3.13 19.50
C SER A 102 -2.09 -2.33 19.24
N ILE A 103 -2.22 -1.01 19.19
CA ILE A 103 -1.07 -0.10 19.11
C ILE A 103 -0.30 -0.22 20.42
N LYS A 104 1.04 -0.33 20.36
CA LYS A 104 1.87 -0.28 21.57
C LYS A 104 1.66 1.07 22.25
N GLN A 105 1.56 1.03 23.58
CA GLN A 105 1.19 2.17 24.42
C GLN A 105 1.97 3.46 24.09
N GLN A 106 3.28 3.37 23.83
CA GLN A 106 4.14 4.49 23.46
C GLN A 106 3.73 5.24 22.18
N TYR A 107 2.92 4.62 21.32
CA TYR A 107 2.40 5.19 20.06
C TYR A 107 0.89 5.45 20.11
N GLY A 108 0.20 5.02 21.17
CA GLY A 108 -1.26 5.09 21.30
C GLY A 108 -1.78 6.43 21.85
N TYR A 109 -0.98 7.15 22.63
CA TYR A 109 -1.40 8.42 23.24
C TYR A 109 -1.10 9.66 22.40
N ASP A 110 -0.23 9.55 21.39
CA ASP A 110 0.10 10.65 20.52
C ASP A 110 -0.83 10.68 19.30
N ARG A 111 -1.88 11.52 19.38
CA ARG A 111 -2.83 11.75 18.27
C ARG A 111 -2.13 12.27 17.03
N GLU A 112 -1.09 13.09 17.19
CA GLU A 112 -0.32 13.63 16.07
C GLU A 112 0.54 12.53 15.44
N PHE A 113 1.06 11.59 16.21
CA PHE A 113 1.72 10.39 15.68
C PHE A 113 0.78 9.55 14.83
N GLN A 114 -0.47 9.31 15.25
CA GLN A 114 -1.44 8.54 14.46
C GLN A 114 -1.75 9.20 13.12
N LYS A 115 -1.92 10.54 13.10
CA LYS A 115 -2.09 11.29 11.85
C LYS A 115 -0.86 11.22 10.96
N LYS A 116 0.35 11.37 11.54
CA LYS A 116 1.63 11.24 10.81
C LYS A 116 1.73 9.86 10.17
N ILE A 117 1.41 8.79 10.90
CA ILE A 117 1.40 7.41 10.37
C ILE A 117 0.37 7.26 9.24
N GLY A 118 -0.87 7.73 9.43
CA GLY A 118 -1.89 7.68 8.37
C GLY A 118 -1.43 8.38 7.09
N ARG A 119 -0.81 9.57 7.23
CA ARG A 119 -0.19 10.27 6.09
C ARG A 119 0.93 9.45 5.44
N GLN A 120 1.82 8.82 6.21
CA GLN A 120 2.87 7.96 5.65
C GLN A 120 2.32 6.72 4.95
N ILE A 121 1.23 6.12 5.46
CA ILE A 121 0.52 5.04 4.75
C ILE A 121 0.04 5.54 3.39
N LYS A 122 -0.68 6.68 3.36
CA LYS A 122 -1.18 7.25 2.12
C LYS A 122 -0.06 7.46 1.11
N ARG A 123 1.02 8.13 1.53
CA ARG A 123 2.20 8.39 0.68
C ARG A 123 2.85 7.10 0.17
N GLY A 124 2.93 6.06 1.00
CA GLY A 124 3.46 4.76 0.61
C GLY A 124 2.56 3.99 -0.37
N ILE A 125 1.23 4.10 -0.23
CA ILE A 125 0.28 3.53 -1.18
C ILE A 125 0.42 4.23 -2.55
N TYR A 126 0.52 5.55 -2.56
CA TYR A 126 0.81 6.32 -3.78
C TYR A 126 2.17 5.97 -4.39
N LYS A 127 3.20 5.73 -3.56
CA LYS A 127 4.51 5.22 -4.01
C LYS A 127 4.36 3.90 -4.75
N MET A 128 3.74 2.92 -4.10
CA MET A 128 3.51 1.60 -4.67
C MET A 128 2.76 1.70 -6.00
N PHE A 129 1.70 2.50 -6.08
CA PHE A 129 0.94 2.71 -7.30
C PHE A 129 1.78 3.32 -8.44
N LEU A 130 2.50 4.42 -8.20
CA LEU A 130 3.21 5.12 -9.27
C LEU A 130 4.38 4.28 -9.81
N GLU A 131 5.12 3.61 -8.92
CA GLU A 131 6.24 2.75 -9.32
C GLU A 131 5.75 1.48 -10.05
N GLU A 132 4.62 0.91 -9.65
CA GLU A 132 4.00 -0.22 -10.36
C GLU A 132 3.39 0.20 -11.70
N THR A 133 2.84 1.41 -11.78
CA THR A 133 2.37 2.01 -13.03
C THR A 133 3.52 2.17 -14.01
N GLU A 134 4.66 2.68 -13.56
CA GLU A 134 5.87 2.76 -14.40
C GLU A 134 6.39 1.38 -14.79
N ARG A 135 6.41 0.42 -13.86
CA ARG A 135 6.86 -0.94 -14.15
C ARG A 135 5.99 -1.64 -15.20
N GLN A 136 4.66 -1.57 -15.06
CA GLN A 136 3.69 -2.32 -15.86
C GLN A 136 3.23 -1.58 -17.11
N LYS A 137 2.96 -0.28 -17.03
CA LYS A 137 2.30 0.53 -18.06
C LYS A 137 3.24 1.54 -18.74
N LYS A 138 4.45 1.75 -18.21
CA LYS A 138 5.49 2.65 -18.78
C LYS A 138 5.06 4.11 -18.97
N ASN A 139 4.03 4.53 -18.24
CA ASN A 139 3.48 5.88 -18.29
C ASN A 139 3.52 6.57 -16.91
N GLY A 140 4.36 6.09 -15.98
CA GLY A 140 4.52 6.73 -14.68
C GLY A 140 4.99 8.17 -14.84
N HIS A 141 5.73 8.49 -15.91
CA HIS A 141 6.20 9.83 -16.23
C HIS A 141 5.13 10.83 -16.69
N ASP A 142 3.87 10.43 -16.91
CA ASP A 142 2.81 11.35 -17.32
C ASP A 142 2.67 12.53 -16.35
N ILE A 143 2.41 13.71 -16.91
CA ILE A 143 2.20 14.97 -16.18
C ILE A 143 1.00 14.89 -15.23
N LYS A 144 -0.02 14.10 -15.58
CA LYS A 144 -1.19 13.88 -14.71
C LYS A 144 -0.83 13.27 -13.36
N PHE A 145 0.34 12.64 -13.23
CA PHE A 145 0.82 12.06 -11.97
C PHE A 145 1.75 13.01 -11.19
N ASP A 146 1.95 14.26 -11.62
CA ASP A 146 2.83 15.18 -10.90
C ASP A 146 2.30 15.48 -9.49
N PHE A 147 0.98 15.58 -9.30
CA PHE A 147 0.39 15.72 -7.96
C PHE A 147 0.73 14.55 -7.01
N ILE A 148 0.93 13.34 -7.56
CA ILE A 148 1.37 12.17 -6.79
C ILE A 148 2.82 12.36 -6.32
N ARG A 149 3.67 12.97 -7.14
CA ARG A 149 5.07 13.27 -6.78
C ARG A 149 5.12 14.32 -5.68
N ASP A 150 4.38 15.40 -5.86
CA ASP A 150 4.27 16.50 -4.90
C ASP A 150 3.90 15.94 -3.53
N PHE A 151 2.90 15.05 -3.48
CA PHE A 151 2.47 14.42 -2.25
C PHE A 151 3.40 13.32 -1.70
N ALA A 152 3.66 12.28 -2.48
CA ALA A 152 4.38 11.11 -1.97
C ALA A 152 5.88 11.41 -1.81
N ARG A 153 6.51 12.16 -2.71
CA ARG A 153 7.96 12.45 -2.68
C ARG A 153 8.30 13.77 -2.00
N TYR A 154 7.54 14.84 -2.22
CA TYR A 154 7.87 16.17 -1.69
C TYR A 154 7.04 16.53 -0.45
N ASN A 155 6.09 15.67 -0.07
CA ASN A 155 5.23 15.85 1.11
C ASN A 155 4.36 17.10 1.06
N GLU A 156 4.00 17.54 -0.15
CA GLU A 156 3.12 18.69 -0.41
C GLU A 156 1.66 18.23 -0.54
N SER A 157 0.69 19.06 -0.14
CA SER A 157 -0.75 18.72 -0.19
C SER A 157 -1.14 17.49 0.66
N ASP A 158 -2.40 17.04 0.59
CA ASP A 158 -2.84 15.78 1.19
C ASP A 158 -3.93 15.12 0.35
N TYR A 159 -3.62 14.01 -0.32
CA TYR A 159 -4.58 13.31 -1.17
C TYR A 159 -5.19 12.10 -0.47
N PRO A 160 -6.47 11.78 -0.72
CA PRO A 160 -7.15 10.71 -0.04
C PRO A 160 -6.68 9.33 -0.50
N VAL A 161 -6.77 8.37 0.41
CA VAL A 161 -6.79 6.95 0.08
C VAL A 161 -8.02 6.35 0.74
N PHE A 162 -8.82 5.67 -0.06
CA PHE A 162 -10.05 5.02 0.40
C PHE A 162 -9.80 3.53 0.61
N TYR A 163 -10.28 3.00 1.73
CA TYR A 163 -10.23 1.58 2.07
C TYR A 163 -11.65 1.00 2.01
N PHE A 164 -11.80 -0.15 1.36
CA PHE A 164 -13.06 -0.88 1.28
C PHE A 164 -13.07 -2.04 2.26
N GLU A 165 -13.94 -1.97 3.26
CA GLU A 165 -14.04 -3.00 4.28
C GLU A 165 -14.87 -4.18 3.78
N ARG A 166 -14.29 -5.39 3.83
CA ARG A 166 -14.94 -6.61 3.35
C ARG A 166 -16.14 -6.97 4.22
N LYS A 167 -17.17 -7.52 3.58
CA LYS A 167 -18.36 -8.07 4.23
C LYS A 167 -18.20 -9.54 4.60
N TYR A 168 -17.40 -10.30 3.84
CA TYR A 168 -17.20 -11.74 4.04
C TYR A 168 -15.71 -12.10 4.07
N GLY A 169 -15.36 -13.17 4.79
CA GLY A 169 -13.99 -13.68 4.95
C GLY A 169 -13.45 -14.42 3.73
N ILE A 170 -14.20 -14.55 2.64
CA ILE A 170 -13.72 -15.22 1.44
C ILE A 170 -12.82 -14.26 0.65
N ILE A 171 -11.51 -14.54 0.65
CA ILE A 171 -10.48 -13.77 -0.05
C ILE A 171 -9.80 -14.69 -1.06
N ALA A 172 -10.00 -14.40 -2.35
CA ALA A 172 -9.35 -15.13 -3.43
C ALA A 172 -7.89 -14.66 -3.58
N ILE A 173 -6.97 -15.29 -2.84
CA ILE A 173 -5.54 -15.00 -2.90
C ILE A 173 -4.74 -16.31 -2.94
N SER A 174 -3.72 -16.36 -3.81
CA SER A 174 -2.80 -17.51 -3.85
C SER A 174 -1.69 -17.36 -2.82
N MET A 175 -1.19 -18.49 -2.29
CA MET A 175 -0.07 -18.47 -1.36
C MET A 175 1.21 -17.90 -1.96
N ASP A 176 1.39 -18.02 -3.28
CA ASP A 176 2.52 -17.40 -3.99
C ASP A 176 2.44 -15.87 -3.95
N TRP A 177 1.23 -15.29 -4.07
CA TRP A 177 1.02 -13.86 -3.94
C TRP A 177 1.18 -13.37 -2.50
N VAL A 178 0.87 -14.20 -1.50
CA VAL A 178 1.19 -13.88 -0.10
C VAL A 178 2.70 -13.91 0.14
N LYS A 179 3.40 -14.92 -0.39
CA LYS A 179 4.86 -15.06 -0.24
C LYS A 179 5.62 -13.96 -0.98
N SER A 180 5.15 -13.61 -2.17
CA SER A 180 5.74 -12.61 -3.09
C SER A 180 4.70 -11.58 -3.54
N PRO A 181 4.29 -10.65 -2.66
CA PRO A 181 3.23 -9.69 -2.97
C PRO A 181 3.55 -8.85 -4.20
N SER A 182 2.51 -8.61 -4.99
CA SER A 182 2.51 -7.80 -6.20
C SER A 182 1.20 -7.03 -6.30
N LEU A 183 1.24 -5.84 -6.91
CA LEU A 183 0.05 -5.12 -7.32
C LEU A 183 -0.24 -5.42 -8.79
N PHE A 184 -1.48 -5.73 -9.11
CA PHE A 184 -1.91 -5.96 -10.48
C PHE A 184 -2.75 -4.78 -10.95
N LEU A 185 -2.16 -3.90 -11.77
CA LEU A 185 -2.81 -2.69 -12.27
C LEU A 185 -3.33 -2.85 -13.71
N SER A 186 -2.91 -3.90 -14.42
CA SER A 186 -3.42 -4.29 -15.73
C SER A 186 -4.71 -5.11 -15.62
N GLY A 187 -5.55 -5.07 -16.66
CA GLY A 187 -6.92 -5.59 -16.64
C GLY A 187 -7.04 -7.12 -16.58
N ASP A 188 -5.97 -7.85 -16.88
CA ASP A 188 -6.02 -9.29 -17.17
C ASP A 188 -6.36 -10.17 -15.94
N TYR A 189 -6.28 -9.59 -14.73
CA TYR A 189 -6.60 -10.27 -13.46
C TYR A 189 -7.47 -9.43 -12.51
N LYS A 190 -8.17 -8.41 -13.01
CA LYS A 190 -8.98 -7.55 -12.13
C LYS A 190 -10.23 -8.28 -11.64
N MET A 191 -10.38 -8.31 -10.32
CA MET A 191 -11.60 -8.79 -9.67
C MET A 191 -12.79 -7.92 -10.12
N LYS A 192 -13.96 -8.54 -10.35
CA LYS A 192 -15.15 -7.86 -10.91
C LYS A 192 -15.63 -6.65 -10.07
N TYR A 193 -15.29 -6.61 -8.79
CA TYR A 193 -15.64 -5.51 -7.90
C TYR A 193 -14.68 -4.31 -7.99
N LEU A 194 -13.56 -4.42 -8.71
CA LEU A 194 -12.64 -3.32 -8.98
C LEU A 194 -13.12 -2.58 -10.22
N ILE A 195 -13.60 -1.35 -10.03
CA ILE A 195 -14.12 -0.58 -11.15
C ILE A 195 -12.99 0.13 -11.91
N LYS A 196 -13.21 0.32 -13.22
CA LYS A 196 -12.35 1.18 -14.04
C LYS A 196 -12.99 2.57 -14.08
N HIS A 197 -12.30 3.54 -13.51
CA HIS A 197 -12.72 4.94 -13.52
C HIS A 197 -11.58 5.81 -14.08
N SER A 198 -11.88 6.92 -14.73
CA SER A 198 -10.86 7.79 -15.35
C SER A 198 -10.01 8.53 -14.31
N ASN A 199 -10.63 8.92 -13.19
CA ASN A 199 -10.02 9.75 -12.13
C ASN A 199 -9.70 9.00 -10.84
N PHE A 200 -9.99 7.70 -10.78
CA PHE A 200 -9.68 6.85 -9.62
C PHE A 200 -9.14 5.51 -10.10
N GLU A 201 -8.12 4.99 -9.40
CA GLU A 201 -7.65 3.62 -9.59
C GLU A 201 -7.98 2.81 -8.34
N GLU A 202 -8.66 1.68 -8.57
CA GLU A 202 -8.87 0.66 -7.55
C GLU A 202 -7.93 -0.52 -7.77
N PHE A 203 -7.36 -1.00 -6.67
CA PHE A 203 -6.49 -2.16 -6.66
C PHE A 203 -6.61 -2.93 -5.35
N GLU A 204 -6.24 -4.20 -5.43
CA GLU A 204 -6.18 -5.08 -4.28
C GLU A 204 -4.73 -5.39 -3.91
N PHE A 205 -4.44 -5.37 -2.62
CA PHE A 205 -3.14 -5.69 -2.06
C PHE A 205 -3.30 -6.54 -0.80
N LEU A 206 -2.81 -7.78 -0.84
CA LEU A 206 -2.88 -8.73 0.29
C LEU A 206 -4.30 -8.84 0.89
N GLY A 207 -5.33 -8.95 0.06
CA GLY A 207 -6.72 -9.06 0.52
C GLY A 207 -7.39 -7.72 0.87
N HIS A 208 -6.65 -6.61 0.93
CA HIS A 208 -7.20 -5.28 1.15
C HIS A 208 -7.50 -4.59 -0.18
N VAL A 209 -8.66 -3.96 -0.30
CA VAL A 209 -9.02 -3.19 -1.49
C VAL A 209 -8.91 -1.71 -1.18
N PHE A 210 -8.19 -0.98 -2.04
CA PHE A 210 -7.96 0.45 -1.93
C PHE A 210 -8.42 1.18 -3.19
N SER A 211 -8.67 2.47 -3.04
CA SER A 211 -8.81 3.41 -4.14
C SER A 211 -8.01 4.68 -3.88
N ILE A 212 -7.41 5.20 -4.94
CA ILE A 212 -6.73 6.49 -4.94
C ILE A 212 -7.17 7.33 -6.15
N PRO A 213 -7.22 8.67 -6.01
CA PRO A 213 -7.21 9.59 -7.12
C PRO A 213 -6.07 9.36 -8.11
N THR A 214 -6.38 9.46 -9.40
CA THR A 214 -5.42 9.52 -10.52
C THR A 214 -5.45 10.87 -11.24
N SER A 215 -6.22 11.83 -10.71
CA SER A 215 -6.32 13.22 -11.16
C SER A 215 -6.25 14.17 -9.98
N LYS A 216 -5.70 15.38 -10.21
CA LYS A 216 -5.64 16.45 -9.22
C LYS A 216 -7.03 16.96 -8.84
N ASP A 217 -7.97 16.97 -9.79
CA ASP A 217 -9.34 17.47 -9.65
C ASP A 217 -10.34 16.37 -9.29
N TRP A 218 -9.89 15.34 -8.56
CA TRP A 218 -10.68 14.15 -8.21
C TRP A 218 -11.99 14.47 -7.50
N ASN A 219 -12.03 15.57 -6.75
CA ASN A 219 -13.19 16.03 -6.01
C ASN A 219 -14.38 16.35 -6.92
N LEU A 220 -14.13 16.78 -8.16
CA LEU A 220 -15.19 17.03 -9.15
C LEU A 220 -15.89 15.75 -9.62
N TYR A 221 -15.24 14.60 -9.45
CA TYR A 221 -15.71 13.30 -9.92
C TYR A 221 -16.07 12.35 -8.77
N TRP A 222 -16.06 12.85 -7.53
CA TRP A 222 -16.24 12.02 -6.35
C TRP A 222 -17.62 11.36 -6.32
N ASP A 223 -18.69 12.11 -6.61
CA ASP A 223 -20.05 11.59 -6.53
C ASP A 223 -20.32 10.51 -7.57
N ASP A 224 -19.90 10.73 -8.82
CA ASP A 224 -20.00 9.74 -9.90
C ASP A 224 -19.21 8.46 -9.55
N TYR A 225 -17.96 8.63 -9.11
CA TYR A 225 -17.13 7.53 -8.64
C TYR A 225 -17.79 6.74 -7.51
N LEU A 226 -18.36 7.44 -6.52
CA LEU A 226 -19.00 6.84 -5.35
C LEU A 226 -20.21 6.01 -5.73
N ILE A 227 -21.03 6.47 -6.68
CA ILE A 227 -22.18 5.71 -7.20
C ILE A 227 -21.69 4.43 -7.88
N GLN A 228 -20.73 4.53 -8.79
CA GLN A 228 -20.22 3.38 -9.55
C GLN A 228 -19.57 2.34 -8.62
N THR A 229 -18.73 2.79 -7.69
CA THR A 229 -18.01 1.88 -6.79
C THR A 229 -18.95 1.21 -5.79
N SER A 230 -19.96 1.94 -5.29
CA SER A 230 -20.97 1.39 -4.37
C SER A 230 -21.82 0.31 -5.03
N LEU A 231 -22.24 0.53 -6.28
CA LEU A 231 -22.99 -0.47 -7.05
C LEU A 231 -22.18 -1.75 -7.26
N ALA A 232 -20.91 -1.62 -7.68
CA ALA A 232 -20.04 -2.77 -7.91
C ALA A 232 -19.69 -3.55 -6.63
N LYS A 233 -19.74 -2.89 -5.46
CA LYS A 233 -19.31 -3.46 -4.18
C LYS A 233 -20.43 -3.85 -3.22
N LYS A 234 -21.69 -3.52 -3.52
CA LYS A 234 -22.87 -3.71 -2.66
C LYS A 234 -22.95 -5.09 -1.98
N ASN A 235 -22.52 -6.14 -2.67
CA ASN A 235 -22.61 -7.52 -2.19
C ASN A 235 -21.35 -8.04 -1.49
N HIS A 236 -20.21 -7.35 -1.61
CA HIS A 236 -18.90 -7.87 -1.16
C HIS A 236 -18.26 -7.03 -0.06
N PHE A 237 -18.65 -5.75 0.06
CA PHE A 237 -18.07 -4.80 1.00
C PHE A 237 -19.18 -4.10 1.79
N LYS A 238 -18.88 -3.70 3.02
CA LYS A 238 -19.86 -3.09 3.94
C LYS A 238 -19.68 -1.58 4.11
N SER A 239 -18.49 -1.05 3.87
CA SER A 239 -18.22 0.39 4.00
C SER A 239 -16.98 0.84 3.23
N ILE A 240 -16.93 2.13 2.96
CA ILE A 240 -15.76 2.85 2.43
C ILE A 240 -15.24 3.77 3.54
N LYS A 241 -13.95 3.73 3.83
CA LYS A 241 -13.30 4.56 4.86
C LYS A 241 -12.20 5.40 4.24
N LEU A 242 -12.11 6.68 4.61
CA LEU A 242 -10.95 7.51 4.32
C LEU A 242 -9.84 7.18 5.33
N ILE A 243 -8.63 6.89 4.85
CA ILE A 243 -7.49 6.58 5.71
C ILE A 243 -6.88 7.87 6.25
N ASN A 244 -7.08 8.13 7.53
CA ASN A 244 -6.42 9.21 8.28
C ASN A 244 -5.52 8.68 9.40
N HIS A 245 -5.79 7.45 9.86
CA HIS A 245 -5.10 6.77 10.93
C HIS A 245 -4.92 5.29 10.59
N PHE A 246 -4.08 4.61 11.36
CA PHE A 246 -3.78 3.20 11.13
C PHE A 246 -5.00 2.28 11.32
N ASN A 247 -5.85 2.60 12.31
CA ASN A 247 -7.04 1.81 12.65
C ASN A 247 -8.21 2.01 11.66
N ASP A 248 -8.08 2.90 10.68
CA ASP A 248 -9.07 3.02 9.61
C ASP A 248 -9.00 1.82 8.65
N ILE A 249 -7.92 1.04 8.71
CA ILE A 249 -7.71 -0.19 7.95
C ILE A 249 -7.84 -1.39 8.90
N ASP A 250 -8.65 -2.38 8.53
CA ASP A 250 -8.72 -3.66 9.23
C ASP A 250 -7.54 -4.55 8.81
N LEU A 251 -6.37 -4.31 9.41
CA LEU A 251 -5.11 -4.98 9.05
C LEU A 251 -5.00 -6.41 9.54
N ALA A 252 -5.82 -6.78 10.51
CA ALA A 252 -5.96 -8.17 10.86
C ALA A 252 -6.82 -8.90 9.83
N LEU A 253 -7.61 -8.22 8.99
CA LEU A 253 -8.73 -8.82 8.27
C LEU A 253 -9.59 -9.63 9.25
N SER A 254 -10.12 -8.95 10.27
CA SER A 254 -10.88 -9.57 11.37
C SER A 254 -12.05 -10.41 10.87
N ILE A 255 -12.58 -10.11 9.68
CA ILE A 255 -13.60 -10.89 8.97
C ILE A 255 -13.20 -12.35 8.68
N LEU A 256 -11.92 -12.69 8.77
CA LEU A 256 -11.42 -14.07 8.67
C LEU A 256 -11.57 -14.86 9.98
N ASN A 257 -12.10 -14.25 11.05
CA ASN A 257 -12.42 -14.91 12.32
C ASN A 257 -13.88 -15.38 12.40
N ASP A 258 -14.72 -14.85 11.52
CA ASP A 258 -16.17 -15.10 11.47
C ASP A 258 -16.47 -16.33 10.59
#